data_AF-A0A8S4FF71-F1
#
_entry.id   AF-A0A8S4FF71-F1
#
_cell.length_a   1.000
_cell.length_b   1.000
_cell.length_c   1.000
_cell.angle_alpha   90.00
_cell.angle_beta   90.00
_cell.angle_gamma   90.00
#
_symmetry.space_group_name_H-M   'P 1'
#
loop_
_entity.id
_entity.type
_entity.pdbx_description
1 polymer ?
#
loop_
_entity_poly.entity_id
_entity_poly.type
_entity_poly.pdbx_seq_one_letter_code
_entity_poly.pdbx_strand_id
1 'polypeptide(L)'
;MWSHVVVSLLLAAAAGAAAAGAAPAGAGAGAGAEPYNSTAVSRCTESSGAALPLHVLVAGCAAPPCRLPQLQHAELDIVFQAPRYVETMETVATAYFLGQSTEYPLGPDAATCAGLLNSYCPVLRGEVLRYKLRLFIERFMFVGVRADIEFKVREAGGEDLFCFRTGIQVVRPQP
;
A
#
# COMPACT_ATOMS: atom_id res chain seq x y z
N MET A 1 -35.40 62.06 -24.67
CA MET A 1 -34.49 62.54 -25.72
C MET A 1 -33.25 61.68 -25.66
N TRP A 2 -33.24 60.54 -26.39
CA TRP A 2 -32.54 60.36 -27.68
C TRP A 2 -31.02 60.30 -27.46
N SER A 3 -30.40 59.11 -27.52
CA SER A 3 -29.90 58.43 -28.76
C SER A 3 -28.38 58.66 -28.90
N HIS A 4 -27.47 57.79 -29.35
CA HIS A 4 -27.42 56.49 -30.04
C HIS A 4 -26.01 55.88 -29.72
N VAL A 5 -25.84 54.58 -29.46
CA VAL A 5 -25.53 53.48 -30.43
C VAL A 5 -24.27 53.69 -31.29
N VAL A 6 -23.21 52.91 -31.01
CA VAL A 6 -22.18 52.39 -31.95
C VAL A 6 -21.73 51.04 -31.35
N VAL A 7 -22.14 49.84 -31.82
CA VAL A 7 -21.91 49.11 -33.09
C VAL A 7 -20.61 48.29 -33.12
N SER A 8 -20.82 46.98 -33.30
CA SER A 8 -19.97 45.91 -33.89
C SER A 8 -18.72 45.47 -33.12
N LEU A 9 -18.65 44.23 -32.60
CA LEU A 9 -18.70 42.90 -33.25
C LEU A 9 -17.47 42.61 -34.12
N LEU A 10 -16.55 41.80 -33.58
CA LEU A 10 -15.71 40.89 -34.38
C LEU A 10 -15.34 39.66 -33.55
N LEU A 11 -15.93 38.54 -33.94
CA LEU A 11 -15.57 37.17 -33.61
C LEU A 11 -14.24 36.83 -34.29
N ALA A 12 -13.31 36.18 -33.58
CA ALA A 12 -12.38 35.24 -34.18
C ALA A 12 -11.98 34.18 -33.14
N ALA A 13 -12.27 32.93 -33.49
CA ALA A 13 -11.98 31.73 -32.74
C ALA A 13 -10.56 31.22 -33.01
N ALA A 14 -10.07 30.38 -32.07
CA ALA A 14 -9.47 29.07 -32.29
C ALA A 14 -8.05 28.85 -31.71
N ALA A 15 -7.92 27.60 -31.21
CA ALA A 15 -6.72 26.82 -30.88
C ALA A 15 -5.89 27.33 -29.67
N GLY A 16 -5.64 26.54 -28.62
CA GLY A 16 -5.45 25.10 -28.55
C GLY A 16 -3.97 24.83 -28.29
N ALA A 17 -3.59 24.59 -27.03
CA ALA A 17 -2.36 23.89 -26.67
C ALA A 17 -2.42 23.44 -25.20
N ALA A 18 -2.66 22.15 -25.02
CA ALA A 18 -2.38 21.44 -23.79
C ALA A 18 -0.85 21.37 -23.61
N ALA A 19 -0.35 21.81 -22.46
CA ALA A 19 1.01 21.51 -22.04
C ALA A 19 0.94 20.61 -20.81
N ALA A 20 1.04 19.31 -21.05
CA ALA A 20 1.36 18.32 -20.05
C ALA A 20 2.78 18.60 -19.54
N GLY A 21 2.88 19.18 -18.35
CA GLY A 21 4.14 19.32 -17.62
C GLY A 21 4.51 17.96 -17.01
N ALA A 22 5.48 17.30 -17.63
CA ALA A 22 6.11 16.09 -17.14
C ALA A 22 6.65 16.29 -15.72
N ALA A 23 6.33 15.35 -14.83
CA ALA A 23 7.00 15.21 -13.54
C ALA A 23 8.47 14.81 -13.79
N PRO A 24 9.46 15.44 -13.13
CA PRO A 24 10.83 14.98 -13.23
C PRO A 24 11.00 13.67 -12.44
N ALA A 25 11.52 12.66 -13.14
CA ALA A 25 12.12 11.48 -12.54
C ALA A 25 13.40 11.91 -11.80
N GLY A 26 13.32 12.02 -10.48
CA GLY A 26 14.48 12.17 -9.60
C GLY A 26 14.92 10.80 -9.08
N ALA A 27 15.74 10.11 -9.85
CA ALA A 27 16.43 8.91 -9.40
C ALA A 27 17.58 9.31 -8.45
N GLY A 28 17.37 9.11 -7.15
CA GLY A 28 18.44 9.16 -6.15
C GLY A 28 19.16 7.82 -6.11
N ALA A 29 20.39 7.77 -6.60
CA ALA A 29 21.28 6.64 -6.46
C ALA A 29 21.82 6.56 -5.02
N GLY A 30 21.55 5.45 -4.34
CA GLY A 30 22.10 5.09 -3.04
C GLY A 30 22.48 3.61 -3.05
N ALA A 31 23.69 3.32 -2.58
CA ALA A 31 24.41 2.04 -2.64
C ALA A 31 23.61 0.80 -2.17
N GLY A 32 23.83 -0.32 -2.87
CA GLY A 32 23.49 -1.66 -2.38
C GLY A 32 22.17 -2.26 -2.90
N ALA A 33 21.91 -2.20 -4.21
CA ALA A 33 20.78 -2.92 -4.79
C ALA A 33 21.12 -4.42 -4.94
N GLU A 34 20.87 -5.20 -3.89
CA GLU A 34 20.46 -6.60 -4.12
C GLU A 34 19.26 -6.58 -5.08
N PRO A 35 19.10 -7.57 -5.98
CA PRO A 35 17.86 -7.72 -6.74
C PRO A 35 16.75 -8.05 -5.75
N TYR A 36 16.21 -7.02 -5.10
CA TYR A 36 15.06 -7.12 -4.23
C TYR A 36 13.90 -7.52 -5.14
N ASN A 37 13.69 -8.83 -5.22
CA ASN A 37 12.44 -9.36 -5.72
C ASN A 37 11.35 -8.76 -4.85
N SER A 38 10.63 -7.78 -5.38
CA SER A 38 9.54 -7.10 -4.69
C SER A 38 8.25 -7.55 -5.36
N THR A 39 7.28 -7.96 -4.55
CA THR A 39 5.91 -8.16 -5.02
C THR A 39 5.33 -6.83 -5.46
N ALA A 40 4.79 -6.77 -6.66
CA ALA A 40 4.04 -5.59 -7.10
C ALA A 40 2.81 -5.37 -6.20
N VAL A 41 2.60 -4.15 -5.71
CA VAL A 41 1.47 -3.77 -4.84
C VAL A 41 0.77 -2.54 -5.40
N SER A 42 -0.50 -2.35 -5.03
CA SER A 42 -1.31 -1.21 -5.42
C SER A 42 -1.61 -0.28 -4.24
N ARG A 43 -2.08 0.94 -4.53
CA ARG A 43 -2.51 1.89 -3.50
C ARG A 43 -3.80 1.43 -2.84
N CYS A 44 -4.01 1.90 -1.62
CA CYS A 44 -5.21 1.62 -0.83
C CYS A 44 -6.47 2.27 -1.40
N THR A 45 -7.64 1.71 -1.05
CA THR A 45 -8.94 2.16 -1.58
C THR A 45 -9.31 3.55 -1.08
N GLU A 46 -8.89 3.90 0.13
CA GLU A 46 -9.05 5.24 0.68
C GLU A 46 -7.78 6.04 0.46
N SER A 47 -7.92 7.34 0.18
CA SER A 47 -6.78 8.24 0.26
C SER A 47 -6.48 8.55 1.74
N SER A 48 -6.12 7.54 2.54
CA SER A 48 -5.25 7.87 3.66
C SER A 48 -4.00 8.47 3.01
N GLY A 49 -3.54 9.63 3.44
CA GLY A 49 -2.34 10.27 2.87
C GLY A 49 -1.06 9.42 3.00
N ALA A 50 -1.20 8.18 3.48
CA ALA A 50 -0.19 7.17 3.64
C ALA A 50 0.46 6.83 2.31
N ALA A 51 1.78 6.90 2.30
CA ALA A 51 2.58 6.47 1.17
C ALA A 51 2.55 4.94 1.03
N LEU A 52 2.98 4.46 -0.14
CA LEU A 52 3.37 3.06 -0.27
C LEU A 52 4.66 2.81 0.54
N PRO A 53 4.86 1.59 1.08
CA PRO A 53 6.16 1.19 1.61
C PRO A 53 7.21 1.20 0.49
N LEU A 54 8.49 1.24 0.88
CA LEU A 54 9.62 1.22 -0.06
C LEU A 54 9.67 -0.12 -0.81
N HIS A 55 9.47 -1.23 -0.08
CA HIS A 55 9.43 -2.57 -0.65
C HIS A 55 8.42 -3.46 0.07
N VAL A 56 7.83 -4.39 -0.69
CA VAL A 56 7.01 -5.48 -0.16
C VAL A 56 7.44 -6.76 -0.86
N LEU A 57 7.72 -7.80 -0.10
CA LEU A 57 7.98 -9.14 -0.60
C LEU A 57 7.05 -10.12 0.10
N VAL A 58 6.11 -10.67 -0.64
CA VAL A 58 5.31 -11.82 -0.24
C VAL A 58 6.08 -13.08 -0.62
N ALA A 59 6.38 -13.94 0.34
CA ALA A 59 7.16 -15.16 0.12
C ALA A 59 6.58 -16.00 -1.03
N GLY A 60 7.41 -16.30 -2.04
CA GLY A 60 7.01 -17.07 -3.21
C GLY A 60 6.12 -16.35 -4.23
N CYS A 61 5.95 -15.02 -4.13
CA CYS A 61 5.10 -14.24 -5.02
C CYS A 61 5.79 -12.96 -5.53
N ALA A 62 6.19 -12.93 -6.79
CA ALA A 62 6.72 -11.72 -7.43
C ALA A 62 5.60 -10.85 -8.06
N ALA A 63 4.53 -11.49 -8.55
CA ALA A 63 3.42 -10.82 -9.21
C ALA A 63 2.09 -11.34 -8.66
N PRO A 64 1.19 -10.44 -8.20
CA PRO A 64 -0.17 -10.82 -7.82
C PRO A 64 -0.98 -11.40 -8.99
N PRO A 65 -1.98 -12.28 -8.73
CA PRO A 65 -2.45 -12.69 -7.41
C PRO A 65 -1.52 -13.71 -6.74
N CYS A 66 -1.14 -13.45 -5.50
CA CYS A 66 -0.29 -14.35 -4.73
C CYS A 66 -1.04 -15.62 -4.35
N ARG A 67 -0.44 -16.78 -4.68
CA ARG A 67 -1.03 -18.09 -4.39
C ARG A 67 -0.72 -18.48 -2.95
N LEU A 68 -1.66 -18.24 -2.04
CA LEU A 68 -1.46 -18.48 -0.61
C LEU A 68 -2.15 -19.80 -0.20
N PRO A 69 -1.41 -20.80 0.32
CA PRO A 69 -2.00 -22.04 0.77
C PRO A 69 -2.91 -21.82 1.98
N GLN A 70 -4.10 -22.41 1.95
CA GLN A 70 -5.00 -22.39 3.11
C GLN A 70 -4.37 -23.09 4.32
N LEU A 71 -4.71 -22.64 5.53
CA LEU A 71 -4.25 -23.15 6.82
C LEU A 71 -2.73 -23.07 7.05
N GLN A 72 -2.08 -22.12 6.38
CA GLN A 72 -0.65 -21.88 6.49
C GLN A 72 -0.37 -20.39 6.69
N HIS A 73 0.79 -20.05 7.24
CA HIS A 73 1.24 -18.67 7.30
C HIS A 73 1.81 -18.24 5.95
N ALA A 74 1.23 -17.19 5.37
CA ALA A 74 1.92 -16.36 4.42
C ALA A 74 2.87 -15.42 5.16
N GLU A 75 4.07 -15.23 4.62
CA GLU A 75 5.06 -14.31 5.20
C GLU A 75 5.28 -13.14 4.25
N LEU A 76 5.23 -11.93 4.80
CA LEU A 76 5.50 -10.68 4.11
C LEU A 76 6.70 -10.01 4.76
N ASP A 77 7.65 -9.58 3.94
CA ASP A 77 8.80 -8.77 4.33
C ASP A 77 8.60 -7.37 3.74
N ILE A 78 8.51 -6.37 4.62
CA ILE A 78 8.10 -5.02 4.26
C ILE A 78 9.19 -4.06 4.70
N VAL A 79 9.63 -3.20 3.78
CA VAL A 79 10.58 -2.13 4.06
C VAL A 79 9.87 -0.79 3.94
N PHE A 80 9.94 0.04 4.96
CA PHE A 80 9.34 1.37 4.96
C PHE A 80 10.24 2.37 5.68
N GLN A 81 10.01 3.66 5.44
CA GLN A 81 10.66 4.74 6.18
C GLN A 81 9.68 5.33 7.19
N ALA A 82 10.08 5.44 8.45
CA ALA A 82 9.25 6.06 9.48
C ALA A 82 9.08 7.56 9.20
N PRO A 83 7.84 8.06 8.96
CA PRO A 83 7.63 9.47 8.62
C PRO A 83 7.79 10.42 9.82
N ARG A 84 7.77 9.86 11.04
CA ARG A 84 7.82 10.57 12.32
C ARG A 84 8.32 9.63 13.43
N TYR A 85 8.50 10.18 14.64
CA TYR A 85 8.72 9.37 15.84
C TYR A 85 7.45 8.58 16.15
N VAL A 86 7.58 7.29 16.47
CA VAL A 86 6.44 6.41 16.77
C VAL A 86 6.76 5.50 17.94
N GLU A 87 5.95 5.54 18.99
CA GLU A 87 6.16 4.75 20.21
C GLU A 87 5.69 3.31 20.07
N THR A 88 4.55 3.12 19.41
CA THR A 88 3.97 1.80 19.16
C THR A 88 3.26 1.80 17.81
N MET A 89 3.25 0.64 17.14
CA MET A 89 2.66 0.46 15.82
C MET A 89 1.75 -0.76 15.82
N GLU A 90 0.65 -0.64 15.08
CA GLU A 90 -0.32 -1.71 14.84
C GLU A 90 -0.52 -1.88 13.34
N THR A 91 -0.63 -3.14 12.90
CA THR A 91 -1.03 -3.51 11.55
C THR A 91 -2.50 -3.87 11.54
N VAL A 92 -3.24 -3.30 10.59
CA VAL A 92 -4.60 -3.71 10.23
C VAL A 92 -4.58 -4.31 8.85
N ALA A 93 -5.20 -5.48 8.72
CA ALA A 93 -5.45 -6.09 7.42
C ALA A 93 -6.96 -6.05 7.15
N THR A 94 -7.35 -5.67 5.94
CA THR A 94 -8.75 -5.66 5.49
C THR A 94 -8.86 -6.47 4.20
N ALA A 95 -9.62 -7.56 4.24
CA ALA A 95 -9.89 -8.38 3.07
C ALA A 95 -11.11 -7.86 2.31
N TYR A 96 -10.95 -7.67 1.01
CA TYR A 96 -12.00 -7.26 0.09
C TYR A 96 -12.40 -8.46 -0.77
N PHE A 97 -13.63 -8.93 -0.60
CA PHE A 97 -14.17 -10.07 -1.33
C PHE A 97 -15.64 -9.83 -1.68
N LEU A 98 -16.02 -10.06 -2.94
CA LEU A 98 -17.39 -9.90 -3.45
C LEU A 98 -18.03 -8.54 -3.12
N GLY A 99 -17.23 -7.46 -3.14
CA GLY A 99 -17.71 -6.10 -2.83
C GLY A 99 -17.96 -5.83 -1.34
N GLN A 100 -17.59 -6.76 -0.46
CA GLN A 100 -17.61 -6.57 0.98
C GLN A 100 -16.17 -6.44 1.51
N SER A 101 -15.99 -5.62 2.54
CA SER A 101 -14.73 -5.50 3.29
C SER A 101 -14.89 -6.14 4.67
N THR A 102 -13.93 -6.95 5.07
CA THR A 102 -13.90 -7.57 6.40
C THR A 102 -12.52 -7.40 6.99
N GLU A 103 -12.45 -6.91 8.24
CA GLU A 103 -11.20 -6.85 8.97
C GLU A 103 -10.67 -8.27 9.21
N TYR A 104 -9.40 -8.47 8.89
CA TYR A 104 -8.75 -9.75 8.98
C TYR A 104 -8.10 -9.92 10.36
N PRO A 105 -8.37 -11.01 11.10
CA PRO A 105 -7.83 -11.20 12.43
C PRO A 105 -6.34 -11.56 12.36
N LEU A 106 -5.47 -10.56 12.56
CA LEU A 106 -4.02 -10.76 12.62
C LEU A 106 -3.55 -11.32 13.99
N GLY A 107 -4.37 -11.20 15.03
CA GLY A 107 -4.02 -11.67 16.37
C GLY A 107 -2.71 -11.05 16.86
N PRO A 108 -1.75 -11.84 17.40
CA PRO A 108 -0.46 -11.32 17.86
C PRO A 108 0.37 -10.66 16.76
N ASP A 109 0.21 -11.06 15.50
CA ASP A 109 0.96 -10.47 14.37
C ASP A 109 0.49 -9.04 14.04
N ALA A 110 -0.60 -8.56 14.64
CA ALA A 110 -1.03 -7.16 14.57
C ALA A 110 -0.06 -6.19 15.27
N ALA A 111 0.69 -6.66 16.27
CA ALA A 111 1.66 -5.84 17.00
C ALA A 111 2.94 -5.62 16.17
N THR A 112 2.92 -4.64 15.26
CA THR A 112 3.98 -4.40 14.26
C THR A 112 5.38 -4.30 14.88
N CYS A 113 5.51 -3.64 16.04
CA CYS A 113 6.79 -3.50 16.74
C CYS A 113 7.47 -4.84 17.05
N ALA A 114 6.70 -5.90 17.30
CA ALA A 114 7.22 -7.23 17.58
C ALA A 114 7.76 -7.95 16.33
N GLY A 115 7.38 -7.50 15.13
CA GLY A 115 7.85 -8.04 13.87
C GLY A 115 9.00 -7.26 13.22
N LEU A 116 9.50 -6.18 13.86
CA LEU A 116 10.67 -5.45 13.35
C LEU A 116 11.91 -6.35 13.38
N LEU A 117 12.67 -6.35 12.28
CA LEU A 117 13.84 -7.22 12.11
C LEU A 117 15.17 -6.49 12.36
N ASN A 118 15.18 -5.17 12.24
CA ASN A 118 16.40 -4.35 12.31
C ASN A 118 16.32 -3.20 13.32
N SER A 119 15.22 -3.09 14.07
CA SER A 119 15.00 -2.07 15.09
C SER A 119 13.93 -2.56 16.09
N TYR A 120 13.59 -1.73 17.06
CA TYR A 120 12.52 -1.95 18.02
C TYR A 120 11.84 -0.60 18.30
N CYS A 121 10.59 -0.63 18.77
CA CYS A 121 9.90 0.60 19.16
C CYS A 121 10.42 1.12 20.52
N PRO A 122 10.55 2.46 20.71
CA PRO A 122 10.17 3.52 19.79
C PRO A 122 11.14 3.70 18.61
N VAL A 123 10.61 4.08 17.44
CA VAL A 123 11.41 4.34 16.23
C VAL A 123 11.48 5.84 15.93
N LEU A 124 12.62 6.32 15.43
CA LEU A 124 12.81 7.73 15.11
C LEU A 124 12.36 8.08 13.67
N ARG A 125 12.06 9.35 13.45
CA ARG A 125 11.77 9.89 12.12
C ARG A 125 12.93 9.63 11.16
N GLY A 126 12.61 9.14 9.97
CA GLY A 126 13.57 8.92 8.88
C GLY A 126 14.26 7.56 8.91
N GLU A 127 14.09 6.76 9.97
CA GLU A 127 14.61 5.40 10.03
C GLU A 127 13.99 4.52 8.94
N VAL A 128 14.83 3.72 8.27
CA VAL A 128 14.38 2.68 7.33
C VAL A 128 14.27 1.36 8.09
N LEU A 129 13.04 0.88 8.18
CA LEU A 129 12.65 -0.27 8.99
C LEU A 129 12.30 -1.45 8.09
N ARG A 130 12.72 -2.64 8.50
CA ARG A 130 12.35 -3.92 7.89
C ARG A 130 11.45 -4.67 8.88
N TYR A 131 10.28 -5.05 8.40
CA TYR A 131 9.18 -5.60 9.19
C TYR A 131 8.73 -6.93 8.58
N LYS A 132 8.65 -7.98 9.39
CA LYS A 132 8.06 -9.26 9.01
C LYS A 132 6.63 -9.36 9.53
N LEU A 133 5.67 -9.46 8.62
CA LEU A 133 4.28 -9.78 8.93
C LEU A 133 4.01 -11.25 8.59
N ARG A 134 3.34 -11.96 9.50
CA ARG A 134 2.78 -13.28 9.21
C ARG A 134 1.26 -13.18 9.14
N LEU A 135 0.70 -13.81 8.13
CA LEU A 135 -0.74 -13.86 7.90
C LEU A 135 -1.14 -15.34 7.83
N PHE A 136 -1.77 -15.85 8.88
CA PHE A 136 -2.33 -17.21 8.83
C PHE A 136 -3.53 -17.22 7.90
N ILE A 137 -3.54 -18.04 6.85
CA ILE A 137 -4.67 -18.13 5.90
C ILE A 137 -5.76 -19.02 6.47
N GLU A 138 -6.83 -18.38 6.93
CA GLU A 138 -7.89 -19.04 7.69
C GLU A 138 -8.77 -19.97 6.86
N ARG A 139 -9.47 -20.88 7.55
CA ARG A 139 -10.36 -21.85 6.91
C ARG A 139 -11.55 -21.21 6.19
N PHE A 140 -12.02 -20.06 6.66
CA PHE A 140 -13.13 -19.33 6.04
C PHE A 140 -12.75 -18.75 4.67
N MET A 141 -11.46 -18.57 4.41
CA MET A 141 -10.95 -18.25 3.08
C MET A 141 -10.92 -19.54 2.26
N PHE A 142 -12.02 -19.91 1.63
CA PHE A 142 -12.12 -21.17 0.87
C PHE A 142 -11.12 -21.23 -0.30
N VAL A 143 -10.65 -22.44 -0.61
CA VAL A 143 -9.79 -22.68 -1.78
C VAL A 143 -10.47 -22.19 -3.06
N GLY A 144 -9.73 -21.45 -3.89
CA GLY A 144 -10.22 -20.87 -5.14
C GLY A 144 -10.74 -19.44 -5.01
N VAL A 145 -10.97 -18.95 -3.79
CA VAL A 145 -11.31 -17.56 -3.52
C VAL A 145 -10.17 -16.64 -3.98
N ARG A 146 -10.54 -15.53 -4.62
CA ARG A 146 -9.65 -14.40 -4.90
C ARG A 146 -10.14 -13.20 -4.12
N ALA A 147 -9.22 -12.52 -3.45
CA ALA A 147 -9.50 -11.33 -2.66
C ALA A 147 -8.35 -10.34 -2.82
N ASP A 148 -8.63 -9.06 -2.59
CA ASP A 148 -7.58 -8.08 -2.36
C ASP A 148 -7.44 -7.88 -0.86
N ILE A 149 -6.22 -7.91 -0.33
CA ILE A 149 -5.97 -7.54 1.06
C ILE A 149 -5.30 -6.18 1.09
N GLU A 150 -5.89 -5.26 1.83
CA GLU A 150 -5.31 -3.97 2.20
C GLU A 150 -4.60 -4.11 3.54
N PHE A 151 -3.36 -3.64 3.60
CA PHE A 151 -2.56 -3.60 4.81
C PHE A 151 -2.27 -2.14 5.15
N LYS A 152 -2.66 -1.72 6.36
CA LYS A 152 -2.35 -0.43 6.97
C LYS A 152 -1.44 -0.66 8.15
N VAL A 153 -0.30 0.01 8.20
CA VAL A 153 0.47 0.14 9.45
C VAL A 153 0.24 1.54 9.97
N ARG A 154 -0.21 1.64 11.21
CA ARG A 154 -0.53 2.90 11.87
C ARG A 154 0.12 2.97 13.24
N GLU A 155 0.28 4.18 13.74
CA GLU A 155 0.60 4.40 15.14
C GLU A 155 -0.62 4.00 15.98
N ALA A 156 -0.41 3.41 17.15
CA ALA A 156 -1.53 3.01 17.99
C ALA A 156 -2.37 4.24 18.38
N GLY A 157 -3.63 4.27 17.95
CA GLY A 157 -4.51 5.43 18.14
C GLY A 157 -4.19 6.66 17.27
N GLY A 158 -3.28 6.52 16.30
CA GLY A 158 -2.80 7.61 15.44
C GLY A 158 -3.05 7.39 13.95
N GLU A 159 -2.31 8.14 13.14
CA GLU A 159 -2.41 8.11 11.67
C GLU A 159 -1.68 6.92 11.05
N ASP A 160 -2.04 6.57 9.82
CA ASP A 160 -1.31 5.60 9.01
C ASP A 160 0.14 6.07 8.76
N LEU A 161 1.09 5.16 8.83
CA LEU A 161 2.48 5.35 8.41
C LEU A 161 2.62 5.04 6.92
N PHE A 162 2.06 3.90 6.50
CA PHE A 162 1.99 3.48 5.10
C PHE A 162 0.77 2.57 4.88
N CYS A 163 0.38 2.43 3.62
CA CYS A 163 -0.71 1.54 3.22
C CYS A 163 -0.43 0.93 1.85
N PHE A 164 -0.73 -0.37 1.68
CA PHE A 164 -0.68 -1.03 0.37
C PHE A 164 -1.75 -2.11 0.22
N ARG A 165 -2.07 -2.46 -1.03
CA ARG A 165 -2.96 -3.57 -1.38
C ARG A 165 -2.23 -4.62 -2.21
N THR A 166 -2.58 -5.88 -1.99
CA THR A 166 -2.11 -7.00 -2.82
C THR A 166 -3.23 -8.01 -3.05
N GLY A 167 -3.31 -8.49 -4.30
CA GLY A 167 -4.27 -9.52 -4.68
C GLY A 167 -3.79 -10.90 -4.26
N ILE A 168 -4.69 -11.74 -3.75
CA ILE A 168 -4.41 -13.11 -3.36
C ILE A 168 -5.35 -14.09 -4.06
N GLN A 169 -4.88 -15.32 -4.23
CA GLN A 169 -5.70 -16.48 -4.58
C GLN A 169 -5.40 -17.60 -3.58
N VAL A 170 -6.43 -18.05 -2.88
CA VAL A 170 -6.29 -19.16 -1.94
C VAL A 170 -6.13 -20.46 -2.71
N VAL A 171 -5.09 -21.21 -2.40
CA VAL A 171 -4.83 -22.54 -2.99
C VAL A 171 -4.93 -23.62 -1.94
N ARG A 172 -4.95 -24.89 -2.40
CA ARG A 172 -4.97 -26.03 -1.48
C ARG A 172 -3.78 -25.97 -0.51
N PRO A 173 -3.97 -26.37 0.77
CA PRO A 173 -2.87 -26.57 1.69
C PRO A 173 -1.79 -27.44 1.06
N GLN A 174 -0.53 -27.07 1.27
CA GLN A 174 0.60 -27.92 0.90
C GLN A 174 0.81 -28.95 2.02
N PRO A 175 1.03 -30.23 1.69
CA PRO A 175 1.29 -31.28 2.66
C PRO A 175 2.62 -31.10 3.40
#